data_AF-A0A2S9GQP1-F1
#
_entry.id   AF-A0A2S9GQP1-F1
#
_cell.length_a   1.000
_cell.length_b   1.000
_cell.length_c   1.000
_cell.angle_alpha   90.00
_cell.angle_beta   90.00
_cell.angle_gamma   90.00
#
_symmetry.space_group_name_H-M   'P 1'
#
loop_
_entity.id
_entity.type
_entity.pdbx_description
1 polymer ?
#
loop_
_entity_poly.entity_id
_entity_poly.type
_entity_poly.pdbx_seq_one_letter_code
_entity_poly.pdbx_strand_id
1 'polypeptide(L)' 'AGVPFLIKDLAQEYAGLPTSAGSRALMSTPATEHATVVQRWIDAGLVIFGKTNTPEFGAKGITEPLAWGP' A
#
# COMPACT_ATOMS: atom_id res chain seq x y z
N ALA A 1 3.02 21.24 3.71
CA ALA A 1 1.89 20.32 3.47
C ALA A 1 1.42 20.45 2.03
N GLY A 2 0.90 19.37 1.44
CA GLY A 2 0.30 19.37 0.09
C GLY A 2 1.10 18.63 -0.99
N VAL A 3 2.18 17.93 -0.64
CA VAL A 3 2.97 17.16 -1.61
C VAL A 3 2.22 15.85 -1.94
N PRO A 4 1.88 15.57 -3.21
CA PRO A 4 1.27 14.31 -3.61
C PRO A 4 2.21 13.14 -3.37
N PHE A 5 1.69 12.04 -2.84
CA PHE A 5 2.49 10.88 -2.46
C PHE A 5 1.73 9.58 -2.76
N LEU A 6 2.48 8.54 -3.13
CA LEU A 6 1.96 7.19 -3.27
C LEU A 6 2.64 6.31 -2.22
N ILE A 7 1.86 5.40 -1.64
CA ILE A 7 2.40 4.36 -0.74
C ILE A 7 2.48 3.04 -1.49
N LYS A 8 3.28 2.10 -0.99
CA LYS A 8 3.38 0.76 -1.57
C LYS A 8 2.21 -0.10 -1.10
N ASP A 9 1.68 -0.96 -1.96
CA ASP A 9 0.69 -1.97 -1.56
C ASP A 9 1.31 -3.15 -0.77
N LEU A 10 2.26 -2.86 0.13
CA LEU A 10 3.00 -3.80 0.95
C LEU A 10 3.54 -3.10 2.21
N ALA A 11 3.08 -3.51 3.40
CA ALA A 11 3.55 -3.02 4.71
C ALA A 11 3.44 -1.48 4.90
N GLN A 12 2.54 -0.86 4.15
CA GLN A 12 2.21 0.57 4.22
C GLN A 12 0.68 0.68 4.25
N GLU A 13 0.08 0.07 5.25
CA GLU A 13 -1.36 0.02 5.44
C GLU A 13 -1.95 1.42 5.59
N TYR A 14 -3.07 1.63 4.92
CA TYR A 14 -3.89 2.83 5.08
C TYR A 14 -5.22 2.41 5.70
N ALA A 15 -5.54 2.95 6.88
CA ALA A 15 -6.75 2.58 7.61
C ALA A 15 -7.99 2.68 6.72
N GLY A 16 -8.85 1.66 6.77
CA GLY A 16 -10.07 1.58 5.97
C GLY A 16 -9.89 1.12 4.53
N LEU A 17 -8.65 0.89 4.06
CA LEU A 17 -8.37 0.34 2.74
C LEU A 17 -7.68 -1.03 2.86
N PRO A 18 -7.95 -1.98 1.95
CA PRO A 18 -7.19 -3.23 1.89
C PRO A 18 -5.73 -2.98 1.52
N THR A 19 -4.81 -3.83 1.99
CA THR A 19 -3.44 -3.93 1.45
C THR A 19 -3.28 -5.33 0.88
N SER A 20 -3.12 -5.46 -0.44
CA SER A 20 -3.14 -6.80 -1.04
C SER A 20 -1.81 -7.54 -0.93
N ALA A 21 -0.70 -6.83 -0.67
CA ALA A 21 0.65 -7.40 -0.74
C ALA A 21 0.94 -8.07 -2.10
N GLY A 22 0.31 -7.62 -3.19
CA GLY A 22 0.38 -8.28 -4.50
C GLY A 22 -0.30 -9.66 -4.55
N SER A 23 -1.09 -10.03 -3.53
CA SER A 23 -1.77 -11.32 -3.44
C SER A 23 -3.28 -11.18 -3.50
N ARG A 24 -3.93 -12.05 -4.27
CA ARG A 24 -5.40 -12.10 -4.40
C ARG A 24 -6.11 -12.38 -3.08
N ALA A 25 -5.44 -13.10 -2.17
CA ALA A 25 -6.01 -13.49 -0.88
C ALA A 25 -6.29 -12.31 0.05
N LEU A 26 -5.63 -11.16 -0.15
CA LEU A 26 -5.68 -10.00 0.76
C LEU A 26 -6.35 -8.77 0.13
N MET A 27 -6.92 -8.89 -1.07
CA MET A 27 -7.48 -7.75 -1.81
C MET A 27 -8.70 -7.10 -1.16
N SER A 28 -9.39 -7.78 -0.24
CA SER A 28 -10.70 -7.36 0.27
C SER A 28 -10.74 -7.02 1.75
N THR A 29 -9.68 -7.31 2.51
CA THR A 29 -9.67 -7.10 3.97
C THR A 29 -9.05 -5.74 4.31
N PRO A 30 -9.83 -4.76 4.80
CA PRO A 30 -9.31 -3.45 5.13
C PRO A 30 -8.42 -3.48 6.37
N ALA A 31 -7.38 -2.65 6.38
CA ALA A 31 -6.59 -2.42 7.58
C ALA A 31 -7.38 -1.62 8.63
N THR A 32 -7.23 -1.97 9.90
CA THR A 32 -7.88 -1.26 11.03
C THR A 32 -7.17 0.03 11.39
N GLU A 33 -5.88 0.15 11.08
CA GLU A 33 -5.04 1.29 11.39
C GLU A 33 -4.06 1.60 10.25
N HIS A 34 -3.54 2.83 10.25
CA HIS A 34 -2.42 3.18 9.38
C HIS A 34 -1.16 2.49 9.90
N ALA A 35 -0.29 2.04 9.00
CA ALA A 35 1.07 1.70 9.40
C ALA A 35 1.75 2.93 10.04
N THR A 36 2.61 2.73 11.03
CA THR A 36 3.29 3.82 11.75
C THR A 36 3.97 4.83 10.82
N VAL A 37 4.59 4.34 9.74
CA VAL A 37 5.25 5.20 8.75
C VAL A 37 4.24 6.03 7.94
N VAL A 38 3.09 5.44 7.59
CA VAL A 38 2.00 6.10 6.87
C VAL A 38 1.38 7.19 7.74
N GLN A 39 1.15 6.92 9.03
CA GLN A 39 0.67 7.96 9.96
C GLN A 39 1.65 9.14 10.03
N ARG A 40 2.95 8.88 10.16
CA ARG A 40 3.98 9.95 10.17
C ARG A 40 4.00 10.77 8.89
N TRP A 41 3.76 10.14 7.73
CA TRP A 41 3.66 10.83 6.45
C TRP A 41 2.42 11.71 6.34
N ILE A 42 1.27 11.24 6.85
CA ILE A 42 0.04 12.03 6.95
C ILE A 42 0.27 13.24 7.88
N ASP A 43 0.86 13.02 9.06
CA ASP A 43 1.14 14.08 10.05
C ASP A 43 2.12 15.13 9.50
N ALA A 44 3.07 14.72 8.64
CA ALA A 44 3.98 15.62 7.93
C ALA A 44 3.30 16.42 6.79
N GLY A 45 2.03 16.14 6.48
CA GLY A 45 1.24 16.83 5.48
C GLY A 45 1.45 16.32 4.05
N LEU A 46 1.81 15.04 3.87
CA LEU A 46 1.78 14.37 2.57
C LEU A 46 0.33 14.02 2.19
N VAL A 47 0.01 14.15 0.90
CA VAL A 47 -1.31 13.83 0.35
C VAL A 47 -1.23 12.48 -0.34
N ILE A 48 -1.64 11.43 0.37
CA ILE A 48 -1.66 10.06 -0.16
C ILE A 48 -2.93 9.89 -1.00
N PHE A 49 -2.77 9.56 -2.29
CA PHE A 49 -3.89 9.45 -3.23
C PHE A 49 -3.97 8.09 -3.94
N GLY A 50 -3.10 7.14 -3.57
CA GLY A 50 -3.10 5.82 -4.17
C GLY A 50 -2.00 4.92 -3.65
N LYS A 51 -2.00 3.69 -4.16
CA LYS A 51 -1.00 2.67 -3.83
C LYS A 51 -0.31 2.18 -5.10
N THR A 52 0.99 1.90 -5.02
CA THR A 52 1.75 1.29 -6.12
C THR A 52 1.72 -0.23 -6.05
N ASN A 53 1.82 -0.86 -7.23
CA ASN A 53 1.88 -2.31 -7.37
C ASN A 53 3.17 -2.89 -6.76
N THR A 54 3.13 -4.17 -6.37
CA THR A 54 4.23 -4.87 -5.69
C THR A 54 4.29 -6.33 -6.12
N PRO A 55 5.46 -6.98 -6.12
CA PRO A 55 5.52 -8.45 -6.22
C PRO A 55 4.69 -9.10 -5.12
N GLU A 56 4.13 -10.28 -5.38
CA GLU A 56 3.41 -11.04 -4.35
C GLU A 56 4.30 -11.26 -3.12
N PHE A 57 3.82 -10.75 -1.98
CA PHE A 57 4.50 -10.67 -0.68
C PHE A 57 5.88 -9.98 -0.69
N GLY A 58 6.20 -9.22 -1.74
CA GLY A 58 7.55 -8.67 -1.92
C GLY A 58 8.62 -9.75 -2.15
N ALA A 59 8.22 -10.97 -2.53
CA ALA A 59 9.10 -12.13 -2.59
C ALA A 59 10.04 -12.16 -3.81
N LYS A 60 9.92 -11.21 -4.74
CA LYS A 60 10.70 -11.14 -5.98
C LYS A 60 11.23 -9.73 -6.25
N GLY A 61 12.29 -9.64 -7.04
CA GLY A 61 12.83 -8.36 -7.56
C GLY A 61 12.13 -7.81 -8.80
N ILE A 62 11.00 -8.41 -9.20
CA ILE A 62 10.20 -8.03 -10.37
C ILE A 62 8.72 -7.90 -9.97
N THR A 63 8.03 -6.91 -10.51
CA THR A 63 6.64 -6.60 -10.17
C THR A 63 5.68 -7.18 -11.22
N GLU A 64 5.32 -8.45 -11.05
CA GLU A 64 4.38 -9.18 -11.94
C GLU A 64 3.35 -10.01 -11.15
N PRO A 65 2.65 -9.43 -10.15
CA PRO A 65 1.69 -10.18 -9.34
C PRO A 65 0.41 -10.54 -10.13
N LEU A 66 -0.22 -11.67 -9.78
CA LEU A 66 -1.53 -12.02 -10.32
C LEU A 66 -2.66 -11.10 -9.80
N ALA A 67 -2.47 -10.42 -8.67
CA ALA A 67 -3.51 -9.57 -8.06
C ALA A 67 -3.83 -8.33 -8.91
N TRP A 68 -2.81 -7.72 -9.52
CA TRP A 68 -2.94 -6.45 -10.26
C TRP A 68 -2.33 -6.48 -11.66
N GLY A 69 -1.71 -7.59 -12.07
CA GLY A 69 -0.96 -7.68 -13.33
C GLY A 69 0.42 -7.01 -13.26
N PRO A 70 1.19 -7.07 -14.35
CA PRO A 70 2.44 -6.32 -14.52
C PRO A 70 2.21 -4.81 -14.75
#